data_AF-A0A5B9DZC7-F1
#
_entry.id   AF-A0A5B9DZC7-F1
#
_cell.length_a   1.000
_cell.length_b   1.000
_cell.length_c   1.000
_cell.angle_alpha   90.00
_cell.angle_beta   90.00
_cell.angle_gamma   90.00
#
_symmetry.space_group_name_H-M   'P 1'
#
loop_
_entity.id
_entity.type
_entity.pdbx_description
1 polymer ?
#
loop_
_entity_poly.entity_id
_entity_poly.type
_entity_poly.pdbx_seq_one_letter_code
_entity_poly.pdbx_strand_id
1 'polypeptide(L)'
;MNTSTLPTIVDAGLLVFLAGQVAFDDQGIVRGDTAAQTRLCLECMEHALRETGLSSSQLVECTIWLCHQADVAAFDDTYAAYFGSRKPACTILIGRLTVAGALVEIDAVARRAAGGMDLESLTHCPYMQATARRSRDAELEQRTTA
;
A
#
# COMPACT_ATOMS: atom_id res chain seq x y z
N MET A 1 -21.50 12.42 1.94
CA MET A 1 -20.89 13.14 0.79
C MET A 1 -19.50 13.61 1.19
N ASN A 2 -18.47 13.10 0.53
CA ASN A 2 -17.10 13.60 0.66
C ASN A 2 -17.06 15.04 0.12
N THR A 3 -16.84 16.03 0.98
CA THR A 3 -16.83 17.46 0.65
C THR A 3 -15.45 18.01 0.35
N SER A 4 -14.44 17.13 0.22
CA SER A 4 -13.07 17.55 -0.09
C SER A 4 -13.00 18.12 -1.50
N THR A 5 -12.40 19.30 -1.65
CA THR A 5 -12.08 19.92 -2.95
C THR A 5 -10.70 19.52 -3.46
N LEU A 6 -9.98 18.69 -2.71
CA LEU A 6 -8.64 18.22 -3.07
C LEU A 6 -8.74 17.11 -4.14
N PRO A 7 -7.81 17.06 -5.10
CA PRO A 7 -7.82 16.02 -6.12
C PRO A 7 -7.49 14.65 -5.52
N THR A 8 -8.24 13.63 -5.92
CA THR A 8 -7.93 12.23 -5.58
C THR A 8 -6.66 11.75 -6.29
N ILE A 9 -6.44 12.22 -7.52
CA ILE A 9 -5.33 11.81 -8.37
C ILE A 9 -4.85 12.99 -9.22
N VAL A 10 -3.54 13.08 -9.43
CA VAL A 10 -2.91 14.07 -10.30
C VAL A 10 -1.97 13.36 -11.26
N ASP A 11 -2.25 13.45 -12.56
CA ASP A 11 -1.36 12.96 -13.61
C ASP A 11 -0.31 14.03 -13.96
N ALA A 12 0.95 13.76 -13.60
CA ALA A 12 2.10 14.61 -13.92
C ALA A 12 2.97 14.02 -15.05
N GLY A 13 2.38 13.18 -15.91
CA GLY A 13 3.03 12.52 -17.05
C GLY A 13 3.70 11.21 -16.66
N LEU A 14 4.98 11.27 -16.29
CA LEU A 14 5.75 10.07 -15.92
C LEU A 14 5.31 9.51 -14.56
N LEU A 15 5.01 10.40 -13.62
CA LEU A 15 4.53 10.06 -12.29
C LEU A 15 3.08 10.48 -12.15
N VAL A 16 2.31 9.63 -11.48
CA VAL A 16 0.93 9.87 -11.12
C VAL A 16 0.83 9.78 -9.61
N PHE A 17 0.29 10.81 -8.98
CA PHE A 17 0.23 10.94 -7.53
C PHE A 17 -1.20 10.69 -7.07
N LEU A 18 -1.38 9.80 -6.09
CA LEU A 18 -2.65 9.55 -5.42
C LEU A 18 -2.66 10.25 -4.08
N ALA A 19 -3.76 10.94 -3.77
CA ALA A 19 -4.03 11.39 -2.42
C ALA A 19 -4.31 10.20 -1.49
N GLY A 20 -4.26 10.43 -0.18
CA GLY A 20 -4.59 9.44 0.83
C GLY A 20 -5.99 8.86 0.63
N GLN A 21 -6.07 7.54 0.54
CA GLN A 21 -7.31 6.79 0.49
C GLN A 21 -7.63 6.25 1.88
N VAL A 22 -8.87 6.48 2.31
CA VAL A 22 -9.49 5.84 3.47
C VAL A 22 -10.67 5.00 2.99
N ALA A 23 -11.06 3.97 3.74
CA ALA A 23 -12.22 3.14 3.43
C ALA A 23 -13.52 3.91 3.65
N PHE A 24 -13.91 4.75 2.69
CA PHE A 24 -15.05 5.65 2.77
C PHE A 24 -16.01 5.44 1.60
N ASP A 25 -17.30 5.33 1.90
CA ASP A 25 -18.39 5.16 0.94
C ASP A 25 -19.42 6.29 1.04
N ASP A 26 -20.59 6.12 0.43
CA ASP A 26 -21.69 7.09 0.46
C ASP A 26 -22.28 7.27 1.88
N GLN A 27 -22.12 6.29 2.76
CA GLN A 27 -22.62 6.26 4.14
C GLN A 27 -21.56 6.73 5.17
N GLY A 28 -20.29 6.81 4.79
CA GLY A 28 -19.21 7.32 5.62
C GLY A 28 -18.01 6.37 5.65
N ILE A 29 -17.27 6.33 6.76
CA ILE A 29 -16.24 5.30 6.93
C ILE A 29 -16.89 3.92 7.01
N VAL A 30 -16.41 3.02 6.16
CA VAL A 30 -16.80 1.62 6.17
C VAL A 30 -16.34 0.97 7.47
N ARG A 31 -17.30 0.43 8.21
CA ARG A 31 -17.03 -0.29 9.45
C ARG A 31 -16.37 -1.63 9.14
N GLY A 32 -15.40 -2.01 9.95
CA GLY A 32 -14.66 -3.25 9.81
C GLY A 32 -13.39 -3.22 10.64
N ASP A 33 -12.57 -4.25 10.46
CA ASP A 33 -11.20 -4.28 10.97
C ASP A 33 -10.22 -3.60 9.98
N THR A 34 -8.96 -3.49 10.40
CA THR A 34 -7.91 -2.89 9.57
C THR A 34 -7.70 -3.64 8.26
N ALA A 35 -7.90 -4.96 8.22
CA ALA A 35 -7.80 -5.74 6.99
C ALA A 35 -8.89 -5.36 5.98
N ALA A 36 -10.15 -5.27 6.42
CA ALA A 36 -11.27 -4.85 5.59
C ALA A 36 -11.07 -3.42 5.05
N GLN A 37 -10.66 -2.48 5.91
CA GLN A 37 -10.39 -1.11 5.47
C GLN A 37 -9.18 -1.01 4.53
N THR A 38 -8.12 -1.79 4.76
CA THR A 38 -6.93 -1.85 3.89
C THR A 38 -7.31 -2.28 2.48
N ARG A 39 -8.12 -3.34 2.36
CA ARG A 39 -8.61 -3.82 1.06
C ARG A 39 -9.39 -2.73 0.31
N LEU A 40 -10.28 -2.03 1.00
CA LEU A 40 -11.06 -0.96 0.40
C LEU A 40 -10.19 0.22 -0.03
N CYS A 41 -9.18 0.61 0.75
CA CYS A 41 -8.23 1.66 0.34
C CYS A 41 -7.50 1.28 -0.96
N LEU A 42 -7.07 0.02 -1.07
CA LEU A 42 -6.40 -0.51 -2.26
C LEU A 42 -7.34 -0.54 -3.49
N GLU A 43 -8.60 -0.93 -3.29
CA GLU A 43 -9.63 -0.90 -4.34
C GLU A 43 -9.97 0.53 -4.80
N CYS A 44 -10.04 1.49 -3.87
CA CYS A 44 -10.21 2.91 -4.19
C CYS A 44 -9.03 3.44 -5.02
N MET A 45 -7.78 3.10 -4.65
CA MET A 45 -6.60 3.47 -5.43
C MET A 45 -6.63 2.87 -6.84
N GLU A 46 -7.00 1.60 -6.97
CA GLU A 46 -7.18 0.94 -8.27
C GLU A 46 -8.22 1.66 -9.12
N HIS A 47 -9.34 2.08 -8.51
CA HIS A 47 -10.38 2.85 -9.19
C HIS A 47 -9.87 4.21 -9.68
N ALA A 48 -9.15 4.95 -8.84
CA ALA A 48 -8.58 6.25 -9.21
C ALA A 48 -7.52 6.11 -10.33
N LEU A 49 -6.64 5.11 -10.25
CA LEU A 49 -5.60 4.87 -11.25
C LEU A 49 -6.15 4.63 -12.66
N ARG A 50 -7.34 4.02 -12.77
CA ARG A 50 -8.00 3.78 -14.06
C ARG A 50 -8.30 5.07 -14.82
N GLU A 51 -8.51 6.19 -14.14
CA GLU A 51 -8.71 7.51 -14.77
C GLU A 51 -7.48 7.96 -15.59
N THR A 52 -6.30 7.42 -15.26
CA THR A 52 -5.02 7.71 -15.94
C THR A 52 -4.56 6.58 -16.89
N GLY A 53 -5.38 5.54 -17.05
CA GLY A 53 -5.02 4.32 -17.79
C GLY A 53 -3.94 3.48 -17.10
N LEU A 54 -3.75 3.65 -15.79
CA LEU A 54 -2.83 2.88 -14.96
C LEU A 54 -3.62 1.90 -14.08
N SER A 55 -2.90 1.04 -13.38
CA SER A 55 -3.37 0.05 -12.41
C SER A 55 -2.43 0.01 -11.21
N SER A 56 -2.84 -0.66 -10.13
CA SER A 56 -2.02 -0.86 -8.93
C SER A 56 -0.66 -1.54 -9.21
N SER A 57 -0.53 -2.27 -10.33
CA SER A 57 0.76 -2.81 -10.77
C SER A 57 1.80 -1.74 -11.10
N GLN A 58 1.39 -0.51 -11.41
CA GLN A 58 2.27 0.62 -11.67
C GLN A 58 2.63 1.43 -10.43
N LEU A 59 2.12 1.07 -9.24
CA LEU A 59 2.56 1.66 -7.99
C LEU A 59 4.04 1.37 -7.75
N VAL A 60 4.77 2.40 -7.35
CA VAL A 60 6.20 2.33 -7.06
C VAL A 60 6.52 2.66 -5.61
N GLU A 61 5.68 3.45 -4.96
CA GLU A 61 5.79 3.81 -3.56
C GLU A 61 4.40 3.99 -2.93
N CYS A 62 4.27 3.61 -1.66
CA CYS A 62 3.12 3.86 -0.82
C CYS A 62 3.56 4.38 0.55
N THR A 63 2.85 5.38 1.08
CA THR A 63 2.94 5.76 2.49
C THR A 63 1.66 5.35 3.21
N ILE A 64 1.82 4.64 4.33
CA ILE A 64 0.75 3.98 5.06
C ILE A 64 0.68 4.55 6.46
N TRP A 65 -0.50 4.99 6.85
CA TRP A 65 -0.80 5.45 8.20
C TRP A 65 -1.76 4.51 8.88
N LEU A 66 -1.36 3.93 10.00
CA LEU A 66 -2.19 3.08 10.85
C LEU A 66 -2.51 3.77 12.17
N CYS A 67 -3.72 3.58 12.68
CA CYS A 67 -4.12 4.11 13.99
C CYS A 67 -3.44 3.36 15.16
N HIS A 68 -3.18 2.06 14.99
CA HIS A 68 -2.69 1.20 16.05
C HIS A 68 -1.54 0.32 15.58
N GLN A 69 -0.47 0.26 16.37
CA GLN A 69 0.67 -0.62 16.09
C GLN A 69 0.28 -2.11 16.10
N ALA A 70 -0.75 -2.48 16.87
CA ALA A 70 -1.26 -3.86 16.92
C ALA A 70 -1.83 -4.34 15.57
N ASP A 71 -2.20 -3.42 14.68
CA ASP A 71 -2.84 -3.75 13.41
C ASP A 71 -1.85 -3.99 12.26
N VAL A 72 -0.54 -3.75 12.49
CA VAL A 72 0.51 -3.87 11.46
C VAL A 72 0.50 -5.25 10.81
N ALA A 73 0.35 -6.33 11.59
CA ALA A 73 0.33 -7.69 11.04
C ALA A 73 -0.90 -7.93 10.14
N ALA A 74 -2.08 -7.48 10.55
CA ALA A 74 -3.31 -7.61 9.77
C ALA A 74 -3.26 -6.78 8.47
N PHE A 75 -2.66 -5.59 8.54
CA PHE A 75 -2.36 -4.76 7.38
C PHE A 75 -1.40 -5.48 6.42
N ASP A 76 -0.26 -5.97 6.92
CA ASP A 76 0.80 -6.61 6.13
C ASP A 76 0.28 -7.83 5.36
N ASP A 77 -0.51 -8.68 6.01
CA ASP A 77 -1.11 -9.87 5.38
C ASP A 77 -2.05 -9.47 4.23
N THR A 78 -2.90 -8.47 4.46
CA THR A 78 -3.85 -7.97 3.45
C THR A 78 -3.12 -7.32 2.28
N TYR A 79 -2.15 -6.46 2.58
CA TYR A 79 -1.34 -5.75 1.60
C TYR A 79 -0.50 -6.72 0.75
N ALA A 80 0.11 -7.71 1.39
CA ALA A 80 0.87 -8.74 0.71
C ALA A 80 0.01 -9.61 -0.19
N ALA A 81 -1.19 -9.98 0.26
CA ALA A 81 -2.14 -10.74 -0.56
C ALA A 81 -2.62 -9.96 -1.80
N TYR A 82 -2.78 -8.63 -1.67
CA TYR A 82 -3.21 -7.77 -2.77
C TYR A 82 -2.15 -7.65 -3.88
N PHE A 83 -0.90 -7.36 -3.51
CA PHE A 83 0.19 -7.14 -4.47
C PHE A 83 0.93 -8.43 -4.91
N GLY A 84 0.75 -9.53 -4.17
CA GLY A 84 1.42 -10.79 -4.44
C GLY A 84 2.95 -10.67 -4.38
N SER A 85 3.62 -11.06 -5.47
CA SER A 85 5.09 -11.08 -5.55
C SER A 85 5.72 -9.70 -5.72
N ARG A 86 4.97 -8.71 -6.22
CA ARG A 86 5.52 -7.39 -6.57
C ARG A 86 4.81 -6.27 -5.83
N LYS A 87 5.43 -5.85 -4.73
CA LYS A 87 4.98 -4.77 -3.85
C LYS A 87 5.75 -3.48 -4.15
N PRO A 88 5.12 -2.31 -4.10
CA PRO A 88 5.86 -1.04 -4.15
C PRO A 88 6.72 -0.87 -2.89
N ALA A 89 7.65 0.08 -2.93
CA ALA A 89 8.33 0.51 -1.71
C ALA A 89 7.28 1.05 -0.72
N CYS A 90 7.47 0.83 0.57
CA CYS A 90 6.50 1.27 1.57
C CYS A 90 7.15 1.90 2.80
N THR A 91 6.47 2.91 3.35
CA THR A 91 6.73 3.47 4.68
C THR A 91 5.47 3.31 5.52
N ILE A 92 5.58 2.74 6.73
CA ILE A 92 4.46 2.57 7.66
C ILE A 92 4.66 3.49 8.86
N LEU A 93 3.66 4.32 9.16
CA LEU A 93 3.61 5.22 10.30
C LEU A 93 2.42 4.88 11.21
N ILE A 94 2.57 5.17 12.50
CA ILE A 94 1.48 5.06 13.48
C ILE A 94 1.05 6.48 13.89
N GLY A 95 -0.24 6.79 13.76
CA GLY A 95 -0.74 8.15 14.03
C GLY A 95 -2.26 8.27 14.03
N ARG A 96 -2.77 9.48 14.30
CA ARG A 96 -4.21 9.78 14.22
C ARG A 96 -4.58 10.21 12.80
N LEU A 97 -5.64 9.63 12.27
CA LEU A 97 -6.16 9.97 10.94
C LEU A 97 -7.17 11.13 10.99
N THR A 98 -7.35 11.79 9.85
CA THR A 98 -8.24 12.96 9.72
C THR A 98 -9.73 12.59 9.79
N VAL A 99 -10.08 11.38 9.36
CA VAL A 99 -11.46 10.89 9.32
C VAL A 99 -11.74 9.99 10.53
N ALA A 100 -12.75 10.35 11.32
CA ALA A 100 -13.14 9.56 12.48
C ALA A 100 -13.62 8.16 12.08
N GLY A 101 -13.07 7.14 12.74
CA GLY A 101 -13.37 5.73 12.47
C GLY A 101 -12.48 5.08 11.41
N ALA A 102 -11.63 5.84 10.71
CA ALA A 102 -10.59 5.27 9.86
C ALA A 102 -9.51 4.61 10.73
N LEU A 103 -9.08 3.42 10.32
CA LEU A 103 -8.02 2.64 10.96
C LEU A 103 -6.74 2.66 10.12
N VAL A 104 -6.87 2.86 8.81
CA VAL A 104 -5.78 2.95 7.84
C VAL A 104 -6.05 4.05 6.80
N GLU A 105 -5.00 4.74 6.40
CA GLU A 105 -4.97 5.64 5.24
C GLU A 105 -3.73 5.31 4.39
N ILE A 106 -3.90 5.23 3.06
CA ILE A 106 -2.82 4.89 2.13
C ILE A 106 -2.74 5.94 1.03
N ASP A 107 -1.61 6.62 0.92
CA ASP A 107 -1.25 7.41 -0.25
C ASP A 107 -0.21 6.66 -1.10
N ALA A 108 -0.09 7.04 -2.38
CA ALA A 108 0.76 6.31 -3.28
C ALA A 108 1.24 7.12 -4.49
N VAL A 109 2.36 6.67 -5.05
CA VAL A 109 2.92 7.15 -6.32
C VAL A 109 2.93 6.00 -7.32
N ALA A 110 2.36 6.24 -8.50
CA ALA A 110 2.48 5.37 -9.66
C ALA A 110 3.47 5.93 -10.68
N ARG A 111 4.09 5.02 -11.43
CA ARG A 111 4.96 5.36 -12.56
C ARG A 111 4.38 4.83 -13.86
N ARG A 112 4.20 5.70 -14.84
CA ARG A 112 3.90 5.31 -16.22
C ARG A 112 5.16 4.68 -16.85
N ALA A 113 5.00 3.58 -17.58
CA ALA A 113 6.13 2.98 -18.29
C ALA A 113 6.69 3.99 -19.31
N ALA A 114 7.92 4.45 -19.10
CA ALA A 114 8.68 5.16 -20.14
C ALA A 114 9.16 4.10 -21.13
N GLY A 115 8.95 4.32 -22.43
CA GLY A 115 9.25 3.35 -23.49
C GLY A 115 10.59 2.65 -23.27
N GLY A 116 10.55 1.34 -22.98
CA GLY A 116 11.71 0.47 -22.80
C GLY A 116 12.13 0.13 -21.36
N MET A 117 11.58 0.77 -20.32
CA MET A 117 11.90 0.43 -18.92
C MET A 117 10.69 -0.16 -18.18
N ASP A 118 10.68 -1.49 -18.08
CA ASP A 118 9.81 -2.22 -17.15
C ASP A 118 10.17 -1.89 -15.69
N LEU A 119 9.26 -2.17 -14.77
CA LEU A 119 9.55 -2.00 -13.34
C LEU A 119 10.46 -3.12 -12.80
N GLU A 120 10.57 -4.25 -13.50
CA GLU A 120 11.43 -5.37 -13.11
C GLU A 120 12.90 -4.96 -13.11
N SER A 121 13.35 -4.20 -14.11
CA SER A 121 14.72 -3.66 -14.18
C SER A 121 15.07 -2.69 -13.03
N LEU A 122 14.08 -2.14 -12.33
CA LEU A 122 14.27 -1.22 -11.19
C LEU A 122 14.15 -1.91 -9.82
N THR A 123 13.61 -3.14 -9.77
CA THR A 123 13.32 -3.87 -8.52
C THR A 123 14.49 -4.79 -8.12
N HIS A 124 15.74 -4.33 -8.27
CA HIS A 124 16.91 -5.03 -7.74
C HIS A 124 17.28 -4.43 -6.38
N CYS A 125 16.54 -4.79 -5.33
CA CYS A 125 16.93 -4.49 -3.94
C CYS A 125 17.65 -5.73 -3.34
N PRO A 126 18.99 -5.83 -3.47
CA PRO A 126 19.75 -6.97 -2.95
C PRO A 126 19.63 -7.13 -1.42
N TYR A 127 19.17 -6.11 -0.69
CA TYR A 127 19.01 -6.13 0.76
C TYR A 127 17.88 -7.06 1.25
N MET A 128 16.77 -7.18 0.52
CA MET A 128 15.61 -8.02 0.93
C MET A 128 15.86 -9.52 0.76
N GLN A 129 16.78 -9.91 -0.12
CA GLN A 129 17.18 -11.32 -0.27
C GLN A 129 18.04 -11.79 0.92
N ALA A 130 18.75 -10.87 1.57
CA ALA A 130 19.60 -11.16 2.73
C ALA A 130 18.78 -11.31 4.02
N THR A 131 17.74 -10.52 4.24
CA THR A 131 16.88 -10.59 5.43
C THR A 131 16.01 -11.85 5.43
N ALA A 132 15.41 -12.21 4.29
CA ALA A 132 14.64 -13.45 4.16
C ALA A 132 15.49 -14.73 4.36
N ARG A 133 16.80 -14.68 4.09
CA ARG A 133 17.73 -15.76 4.44
C ARG A 133 17.95 -15.80 5.95
N ARG A 134 18.27 -14.65 6.58
CA ARG A 134 18.47 -14.56 8.04
C ARG A 134 17.26 -15.02 8.86
N SER A 135 16.03 -14.70 8.46
CA SER A 135 14.84 -15.16 9.19
C SER A 135 14.63 -16.66 9.06
N ARG A 136 14.89 -17.26 7.89
CA ARG A 136 14.83 -18.71 7.69
C ARG A 136 15.94 -19.45 8.42
N ASP A 137 17.15 -18.88 8.42
CA ASP A 137 18.29 -19.44 9.13
C ASP A 137 18.03 -19.40 10.65
N ALA A 138 17.49 -18.30 11.18
CA ALA A 138 17.10 -18.18 12.58
C ALA A 138 15.96 -19.15 12.99
N GLU A 139 14.95 -19.34 12.14
CA GLU A 139 13.90 -20.34 12.37
C GLU A 139 14.44 -21.78 12.32
N LEU A 140 15.41 -22.07 11.45
CA LEU A 140 16.05 -23.38 11.37
C LEU A 140 16.89 -23.67 12.61
N GLU A 141 17.64 -22.67 13.09
CA GLU A 141 18.51 -22.75 14.26
C GLU A 141 17.71 -22.95 15.57
N GLN A 142 16.53 -22.32 15.67
CA GLN A 142 15.59 -22.55 16.78
C GLN A 142 14.98 -23.96 16.77
N ARG A 143 14.83 -24.59 15.61
CA ARG A 143 14.29 -25.96 15.48
C ARG A 143 15.33 -27.05 15.70
N THR A 144 16.62 -26.75 15.52
CA THR A 144 17.71 -27.70 15.80
C THR A 144 18.18 -27.68 17.25
N THR A 145 17.74 -26.68 18.03
CA THR A 145 18.14 -26.49 19.44
C THR A 145 17.05 -26.94 20.44
N ALA A 146 15.94 -27.52 19.95
CA ALA A 146 14.85 -28.11 20.73
C ALA A 146 14.83 -29.64 20.57
#